data_AF-A0A7S3HIS5-F1
#
_entry.id   AF-A0A7S3HIS5-F1
#
_cell.length_a   1.000
_cell.length_b   1.000
_cell.length_c   1.000
_cell.angle_alpha   90.00
_cell.angle_beta   90.00
_cell.angle_gamma   90.00
#
_symmetry.space_group_name_H-M   'P 1'
#
loop_
_entity.id
_entity.type
_entity.pdbx_description
1 polymer ?
#
loop_
_entity_poly.entity_id
_entity_poly.type
_entity_poly.pdbx_seq_one_letter_code
_entity_poly.pdbx_strand_id
1 'polypeptide(L)'
;PHMLFTGPPGAGKSTRVHALLREIYGPGADVVKVETRSVAPNPNTPSNTVDLQVVVSNHHLAVTPSDLGRKDRAVVMQLIKEVASHPPLGGHSFKVVVIEEAGALSHEAQAALRRTMEKYMKTC
;
A
#
# COMPACT_ATOMS: atom_id res chain seq x y z
N PRO A 1 3.99 14.36 1.18
CA PRO A 1 4.88 13.99 2.32
C PRO A 1 4.47 12.63 2.84
N HIS A 2 5.40 11.72 3.13
CA HIS A 2 5.08 10.40 3.67
C HIS A 2 4.93 10.45 5.19
N MET A 3 4.02 9.65 5.74
CA MET A 3 3.68 9.65 7.16
C MET A 3 3.94 8.27 7.78
N LEU A 4 4.45 8.26 9.01
CA LEU A 4 4.67 7.05 9.81
C LEU A 4 3.92 7.18 11.13
N PHE A 5 2.96 6.27 11.35
CA PHE A 5 2.19 6.21 12.60
C PHE A 5 2.78 5.14 13.52
N THR A 6 3.26 5.55 14.70
CA THR A 6 3.86 4.64 15.70
C THR A 6 3.09 4.71 17.02
N GLY A 7 3.21 3.65 17.84
CA GLY A 7 2.56 3.57 19.16
C GLY A 7 2.07 2.17 19.50
N PRO A 8 1.68 1.93 20.77
CA PRO A 8 1.24 0.61 21.24
C PRO A 8 -0.01 0.10 20.51
N PRO A 9 -0.29 -1.22 20.54
CA PRO A 9 -1.55 -1.76 20.02
C PRO A 9 -2.74 -1.11 20.74
N GLY A 10 -3.83 -0.85 20.01
CA GLY A 10 -5.00 -0.16 20.55
C GLY A 10 -4.90 1.37 20.65
N ALA A 11 -3.76 2.00 20.33
CA ALA A 11 -3.61 3.47 20.36
C ALA A 11 -4.40 4.24 19.26
N GLY A 12 -5.24 3.55 18.47
CA GLY A 12 -6.06 4.17 17.42
C GLY A 12 -5.29 4.58 16.15
N LYS A 13 -4.18 3.91 15.82
CA LYS A 13 -3.34 4.24 14.65
C LYS A 13 -4.12 4.11 13.34
N SER A 14 -4.73 2.96 13.06
CA SER A 14 -5.54 2.76 11.84
C SER A 14 -6.73 3.71 11.82
N THR A 15 -7.36 3.97 12.97
CA THR A 15 -8.44 4.96 13.07
C THR A 15 -8.00 6.36 12.64
N ARG A 16 -6.80 6.81 13.04
CA ARG A 16 -6.25 8.11 12.59
C ARG A 16 -5.94 8.11 11.09
N VAL A 17 -5.44 7.00 10.55
CA VAL A 17 -5.18 6.88 9.09
C VAL A 17 -6.50 7.01 8.32
N HIS A 18 -7.56 6.30 8.72
CA HIS A 18 -8.86 6.41 8.07
C HIS A 18 -9.50 7.80 8.23
N ALA A 19 -9.41 8.40 9.42
CA ALA A 19 -9.89 9.77 9.64
C ALA A 19 -9.14 10.77 8.75
N LEU A 20 -7.83 10.61 8.58
CA LEU A 20 -7.03 11.45 7.70
C LEU A 20 -7.40 11.26 6.23
N LEU A 21 -7.62 10.02 5.78
CA LEU A 21 -8.08 9.73 4.42
C LEU A 21 -9.44 10.38 4.14
N ARG A 22 -10.36 10.32 5.11
CA ARG A 22 -11.67 10.97 5.04
C ARG A 22 -11.57 12.50 5.03
N GLU A 23 -10.61 13.08 5.73
CA GLU A 23 -10.37 14.53 5.68
C GLU A 23 -9.82 14.97 4.31
N ILE A 24 -8.93 14.18 3.69
CA ILE A 24 -8.31 14.51 2.40
C ILE A 24 -9.27 14.29 1.23
N TYR A 25 -9.98 13.16 1.22
CA TYR A 25 -10.78 12.69 0.06
C TYR A 25 -12.30 12.74 0.31
N GLY A 26 -12.72 13.17 1.50
CA GLY A 26 -14.12 13.20 1.89
C GLY A 26 -14.71 11.80 2.16
N PRO A 27 -16.05 11.69 2.22
CA PRO A 27 -16.75 10.43 2.51
C PRO A 27 -16.50 9.32 1.48
N GLY A 28 -16.04 9.68 0.26
CA GLY A 28 -15.70 8.71 -0.78
C GLY A 28 -14.52 7.80 -0.42
N ALA A 29 -13.68 8.21 0.54
CA ALA A 29 -12.63 7.37 1.08
C ALA A 29 -13.18 6.11 1.77
N ASP A 30 -14.34 6.19 2.43
CA ASP A 30 -14.88 5.08 3.21
C ASP A 30 -15.44 3.96 2.31
N VAL A 31 -15.62 4.24 1.00
CA VAL A 31 -16.03 3.26 0.00
C VAL A 31 -14.82 2.44 -0.42
N VAL A 32 -14.67 1.28 0.21
CA VAL A 32 -13.58 0.33 -0.02
C VAL A 32 -14.12 -1.01 -0.51
N LYS A 33 -13.33 -1.72 -1.31
CA LYS A 33 -13.57 -3.10 -1.72
C LYS A 33 -12.35 -3.95 -1.39
N VAL A 34 -12.59 -5.16 -0.90
CA VAL A 34 -11.53 -6.16 -0.73
C VAL A 34 -11.33 -6.85 -2.08
N GLU A 35 -10.11 -6.82 -2.60
CA GLU A 35 -9.72 -7.45 -3.85
C GLU A 35 -8.57 -8.44 -3.56
N THR A 36 -8.70 -9.66 -4.06
CA THR A 36 -7.60 -10.63 -4.05
C THR A 36 -6.75 -10.42 -5.30
N ARG A 37 -5.48 -10.10 -5.11
CA ARG A 37 -4.53 -9.86 -6.21
C ARG A 37 -3.45 -10.94 -6.23
N SER A 38 -3.38 -11.68 -7.34
CA SER A 38 -2.32 -12.64 -7.61
C SER A 38 -1.10 -11.93 -8.19
N VAL A 39 -0.06 -11.73 -7.39
CA VAL A 39 1.18 -11.10 -7.83
C VAL A 39 2.25 -12.17 -8.05
N ALA A 40 2.82 -12.22 -9.26
CA ALA A 40 3.99 -13.03 -9.56
C ALA A 40 5.26 -12.27 -9.10
N PRO A 41 6.00 -12.76 -8.08
CA PRO A 41 7.21 -12.10 -7.59
C PRO A 41 8.35 -12.07 -8.62
N ASN A 42 8.33 -13.00 -9.58
CA ASN A 42 9.31 -13.11 -10.64
C ASN A 42 8.61 -13.33 -11.99
N PRO A 43 8.80 -12.46 -12.99
CA PRO A 43 8.23 -12.64 -14.33
C PRO A 43 8.73 -13.92 -15.03
N ASN A 44 9.87 -14.48 -14.62
CA ASN A 44 10.44 -15.70 -15.18
C ASN A 44 9.97 -16.99 -14.45
N THR A 45 9.13 -16.88 -13.42
CA THR A 45 8.61 -18.04 -12.67
C THR A 45 7.12 -17.87 -12.35
N PRO A 46 6.24 -18.00 -13.36
CA PRO A 46 4.80 -17.74 -13.22
C PRO A 46 4.06 -18.73 -12.31
N SER A 47 4.68 -19.86 -11.94
CA SER A 47 4.09 -20.85 -11.01
C SER A 47 4.10 -20.43 -9.54
N ASN A 48 4.79 -19.33 -9.20
CA ASN A 48 5.02 -18.93 -7.82
C ASN A 48 4.23 -17.67 -7.42
N THR A 49 3.00 -17.53 -7.93
CA THR A 49 2.09 -16.41 -7.61
C THR A 49 1.78 -16.39 -6.12
N VAL A 50 1.61 -15.18 -5.60
CA VAL A 50 1.14 -14.94 -4.23
C VAL A 50 -0.16 -14.19 -4.34
N ASP A 51 -1.20 -14.76 -3.74
CA ASP A 51 -2.47 -14.07 -3.59
C ASP A 51 -2.38 -13.18 -2.36
N LEU A 52 -2.61 -11.89 -2.58
CA LEU A 52 -2.61 -10.87 -1.55
C LEU A 52 -4.01 -10.28 -1.47
N GLN A 53 -4.56 -10.19 -0.27
CA GLN A 53 -5.76 -9.41 -0.04
C GLN A 53 -5.36 -7.94 0.10
N VAL A 54 -5.92 -7.10 -0.77
CA VAL A 54 -5.76 -5.65 -0.68
C VAL A 54 -7.11 -5.00 -0.53
N VAL A 55 -7.14 -3.92 0.24
CA VAL A 55 -8.31 -3.07 0.35
C VAL A 55 -8.13 -1.90 -0.59
N VAL A 56 -8.97 -1.81 -1.61
CA VAL A 56 -8.85 -0.81 -2.67
C VAL A 56 -10.03 0.16 -2.61
N SER A 57 -9.72 1.44 -2.73
CA SER A 57 -10.66 2.53 -2.94
C SER A 57 -10.26 3.31 -4.20
N ASN A 58 -11.12 4.24 -4.63
CA ASN A 58 -10.79 5.18 -5.71
C ASN A 58 -9.60 6.08 -5.38
N HIS A 59 -9.35 6.30 -4.09
CA HIS A 59 -8.37 7.29 -3.59
C HIS A 59 -7.16 6.68 -2.89
N HIS A 60 -7.29 5.46 -2.38
CA HIS A 60 -6.22 4.82 -1.63
C HIS A 60 -6.23 3.30 -1.78
N LEU A 61 -5.11 2.68 -1.45
CA LEU A 61 -4.94 1.24 -1.38
C LEU A 61 -4.31 0.89 -0.04
N ALA A 62 -4.87 -0.06 0.70
CA ALA A 62 -4.29 -0.59 1.93
C ALA A 62 -3.85 -2.05 1.74
N VAL A 63 -2.68 -2.36 2.30
CA VAL A 63 -2.05 -3.69 2.26
C VAL A 63 -1.47 -4.04 3.62
N THR A 64 -1.62 -5.30 4.00
CA THR A 64 -0.97 -5.90 5.18
C THR A 64 0.10 -6.88 4.70
N PRO A 65 1.40 -6.58 4.89
CA PRO A 65 2.48 -7.38 4.34
C PRO A 65 2.75 -8.66 5.13
N SER A 66 2.11 -8.84 6.29
CA SER A 66 2.25 -10.00 7.17
C SER A 66 1.94 -11.33 6.45
N ASP A 67 1.12 -11.30 5.41
CA ASP A 67 0.73 -12.46 4.60
C ASP A 67 1.73 -12.80 3.46
N LEU A 68 2.78 -11.99 3.27
CA LEU A 68 3.69 -12.08 2.10
C LEU A 68 4.93 -12.95 2.33
N GLY A 69 5.26 -13.28 3.58
CA GLY A 69 6.45 -14.05 3.93
C GLY A 69 7.74 -13.50 3.28
N ARG A 70 8.57 -14.39 2.71
CA ARG A 70 9.85 -14.03 2.07
C ARG A 70 9.74 -13.31 0.71
N LYS A 71 8.53 -13.06 0.22
CA LYS A 71 8.29 -12.45 -1.10
C LYS A 71 7.85 -10.99 -1.02
N ASP A 72 7.77 -10.45 0.20
CA ASP A 72 7.40 -9.08 0.53
C ASP A 72 8.09 -8.01 -0.34
N ARG A 73 9.40 -8.14 -0.59
CA ARG A 73 10.19 -7.19 -1.39
C ARG A 73 9.62 -7.00 -2.78
N ALA A 74 9.37 -8.11 -3.50
CA ALA A 74 8.92 -8.05 -4.89
C ALA A 74 7.46 -7.59 -4.98
N VAL A 75 6.61 -8.09 -4.08
CA VAL A 75 5.17 -7.78 -4.08
C VAL A 75 4.92 -6.31 -3.77
N VAL A 76 5.55 -5.75 -2.72
CA VAL A 76 5.38 -4.34 -2.34
C VAL A 76 5.87 -3.41 -3.45
N MET A 77 7.01 -3.70 -4.08
CA MET A 77 7.51 -2.90 -5.21
C MET A 77 6.54 -2.91 -6.40
N GLN A 78 6.00 -4.08 -6.75
CA GLN A 78 5.11 -4.22 -7.88
C GLN A 78 3.78 -3.50 -7.62
N LEU A 79 3.24 -3.63 -6.40
CA LEU A 79 2.01 -2.96 -5.98
C LEU A 79 2.14 -1.44 -6.07
N ILE A 80 3.22 -0.85 -5.54
CA ILE A 80 3.42 0.61 -5.59
C ILE A 80 3.56 1.09 -7.04
N LYS A 81 4.31 0.36 -7.87
CA LYS A 81 4.46 0.68 -9.29
C LYS A 81 3.12 0.68 -10.02
N GLU A 82 2.26 -0.28 -9.71
CA GLU A 82 0.93 -0.38 -10.31
C GLU A 82 0.03 0.79 -9.87
N VAL A 83 -0.01 1.10 -8.56
CA VAL A 83 -0.79 2.22 -8.04
C VAL A 83 -0.31 3.55 -8.65
N ALA A 84 1.00 3.74 -8.74
CA ALA A 84 1.60 4.94 -9.33
C ALA A 84 1.36 5.07 -10.84
N SER A 85 0.99 3.98 -11.52
CA SER A 85 0.66 3.99 -12.95
C SER A 85 -0.78 4.43 -13.22
N HIS A 86 -1.65 4.43 -12.19
CA HIS A 86 -3.06 4.81 -12.32
C HIS A 86 -3.32 6.18 -11.68
N PRO A 87 -3.64 7.23 -12.47
CA PRO A 87 -3.85 8.56 -11.91
C PRO A 87 -4.98 8.59 -10.87
N PRO A 88 -4.87 9.50 -9.88
CA PRO A 88 -5.94 9.78 -8.93
C PRO A 88 -7.22 10.24 -9.64
N LEU A 89 -8.35 9.72 -9.19
CA LEU A 89 -9.68 10.16 -9.62
C LEU A 89 -10.16 11.31 -8.72
N GLY A 90 -10.99 12.20 -9.26
CA GLY A 90 -11.63 13.27 -8.47
C GLY A 90 -10.80 14.53 -8.25
N GLY A 91 -9.83 14.84 -9.13
CA GLY A 91 -9.11 16.12 -9.11
C GLY A 91 -8.01 16.24 -8.04
N HIS A 92 -7.75 15.19 -7.27
CA HIS A 92 -6.60 15.13 -6.36
C HIS A 92 -5.30 14.89 -7.13
N SER A 93 -4.17 15.36 -6.59
CA SER A 93 -2.85 15.23 -7.22
C SER A 93 -2.14 13.91 -6.93
N PHE A 94 -2.59 13.13 -5.94
CA PHE A 94 -1.96 11.87 -5.52
C PHE A 94 -2.98 10.84 -5.01
N LYS A 95 -2.57 9.57 -5.00
CA LYS A 95 -3.24 8.46 -4.29
C LYS A 95 -2.44 8.08 -3.04
N VAL A 96 -3.10 7.60 -1.99
CA VAL A 96 -2.43 7.13 -0.77
C VAL A 96 -2.26 5.62 -0.80
N VAL A 97 -1.06 5.12 -0.49
CA VAL A 97 -0.81 3.71 -0.20
C VAL A 97 -0.60 3.55 1.30
N VAL A 98 -1.46 2.77 1.95
CA VAL A 98 -1.39 2.43 3.37
C VAL A 98 -0.73 1.07 3.52
N ILE A 99 0.39 1.01 4.24
CA ILE A 99 1.06 -0.24 4.61
C ILE A 99 0.79 -0.45 6.10
N GLU A 100 -0.13 -1.35 6.41
CA GLU A 100 -0.39 -1.75 7.79
C GLU A 100 0.73 -2.67 8.29
N GLU A 101 0.96 -2.69 9.60
CA GLU A 101 1.99 -3.55 10.21
C GLU A 101 3.37 -3.47 9.52
N ALA A 102 3.81 -2.29 9.10
CA ALA A 102 5.05 -2.11 8.34
C ALA A 102 6.31 -2.68 9.03
N GLY A 103 6.26 -2.94 10.34
CA GLY A 103 7.30 -3.66 11.08
C GLY A 103 7.47 -5.14 10.70
N ALA A 104 6.48 -5.74 10.03
CA ALA A 104 6.56 -7.10 9.51
C ALA A 104 7.37 -7.20 8.21
N LEU A 105 7.71 -6.08 7.57
CA LEU A 105 8.54 -6.06 6.36
C LEU A 105 9.99 -6.43 6.66
N SER A 106 10.58 -7.27 5.81
CA SER A 106 12.01 -7.58 5.83
C SER A 106 12.86 -6.34 5.56
N HIS A 107 14.11 -6.35 6.05
CA HIS A 107 15.05 -5.26 5.79
C HIS A 107 15.28 -5.01 4.30
N GLU A 108 15.28 -6.07 3.48
CA GLU A 108 15.39 -5.94 2.02
C GLU A 108 14.17 -5.24 1.42
N ALA A 109 12.96 -5.59 1.88
CA ALA A 109 11.73 -4.94 1.47
C ALA A 109 11.68 -3.47 1.90
N GLN A 110 12.12 -3.14 3.11
CA GLN A 110 12.22 -1.75 3.58
C GLN A 110 13.18 -0.91 2.72
N ALA A 111 14.38 -1.45 2.41
CA ALA A 111 15.33 -0.77 1.55
C ALA A 111 14.79 -0.58 0.12
N ALA A 112 14.06 -1.56 -0.41
CA ALA A 112 13.42 -1.48 -1.71
C ALA A 112 12.25 -0.49 -1.73
N LEU A 113 11.44 -0.47 -0.67
CA LEU A 113 10.34 0.45 -0.47
C LEU A 113 10.85 1.90 -0.49
N ARG A 114 11.90 2.20 0.29
CA ARG A 114 12.53 3.53 0.30
C ARG A 114 12.88 4.03 -1.10
N ARG A 115 13.59 3.22 -1.89
CA ARG A 115 13.97 3.56 -3.28
C ARG A 115 12.73 3.81 -4.17
N THR A 116 11.67 3.05 -3.95
CA THR A 116 10.44 3.12 -4.75
C THR A 116 9.63 4.37 -4.38
N MET A 117 9.55 4.70 -3.09
CA MET A 117 8.93 5.94 -2.60
C MET A 117 9.62 7.17 -3.17
N GLU A 118 10.95 7.22 -3.14
CA GLU A 118 11.73 8.32 -3.73
C GLU A 118 11.47 8.47 -5.24
N LYS A 119 11.26 7.37 -5.97
CA LYS A 119 10.97 7.38 -7.41
C LYS A 119 9.56 7.87 -7.75
N TYR A 120 8.56 7.50 -6.96
CA TYR A 120 7.14 7.76 -7.24
C TYR A 120 6.52 8.89 -6.41
N MET A 121 7.32 9.64 -5.64
CA MET A 121 6.88 10.71 -4.71
C MET A 121 5.94 11.79 -5.30
N LYS A 122 5.93 11.96 -6.63
CA LYS A 122 5.06 12.94 -7.30
C LYS A 122 3.65 12.41 -7.53
N THR A 123 3.48 11.09 -7.55
CA THR A 123 2.25 10.40 -7.91
C THR A 123 1.61 9.70 -6.72
N CYS A 124 2.44 9.22 -5.77
CA CYS A 124 2.03 8.51 -4.55
C CYS A 124 3.00 8.82 -3.39
#